data_AF-A0A6J1JXN8-F1
#
_entry.id   AF-A0A6J1JXN8-F1
#
_cell.length_a   1.000
_cell.length_b   1.000
_cell.length_c   1.000
_cell.angle_alpha   90.00
_cell.angle_beta   90.00
_cell.angle_gamma   90.00
#
_symmetry.space_group_name_H-M   'P 1'
#
loop_
_entity.id
_entity.type
_entity.pdbx_description
1 polymer ?
#
loop_
_entity_poly.entity_id
_entity_poly.type
_entity_poly.pdbx_seq_one_letter_code
_entity_poly.pdbx_strand_id
1 'polypeptide(L)'
;MEWRFNSTDIVLVDHGVNESSKLCTILENHLQPSPWKNQLQKFCEQLDSLKFFVRTNPKGATSPFRELDSRLPIRQLFYNLVFVEYPIIYVVLPSQTPNFQVVKTANPMSHNPEDTNTGKNDLASHEGVAFRVEEIEDDDNSCNPQVLDLLKVSTSSPHPKPAWCYTGEP
;
A
#
# COMPACT_ATOMS: atom_id res chain seq x y z
N MET A 1 -3.19 10.41 1.92
CA MET A 1 -4.33 9.49 2.02
C MET A 1 -5.59 10.30 1.80
N GLU A 2 -6.52 9.79 1.01
CA GLU A 2 -7.78 10.47 0.70
C GLU A 2 -8.96 9.66 1.23
N TRP A 3 -9.96 10.34 1.78
CA TRP A 3 -11.21 9.77 2.26
C TRP A 3 -12.36 10.25 1.40
N ARG A 4 -13.16 9.33 0.88
CA ARG A 4 -14.38 9.63 0.13
C ARG A 4 -15.59 9.07 0.86
N PHE A 5 -16.55 9.93 1.16
CA PHE A 5 -17.77 9.54 1.86
C PHE A 5 -18.85 9.19 0.85
N ASN A 6 -19.33 7.95 0.90
CA ASN A 6 -20.28 7.43 -0.07
C ASN A 6 -21.60 8.22 -0.09
N SER A 7 -22.12 8.47 -1.29
CA SER A 7 -23.30 9.32 -1.52
C SER A 7 -23.13 10.79 -1.11
N THR A 8 -21.89 11.28 -1.01
CA THR A 8 -21.56 12.70 -0.81
C THR A 8 -20.41 13.10 -1.74
N ASP A 9 -20.27 14.41 -1.97
CA ASP A 9 -19.14 14.98 -2.71
C ASP A 9 -17.97 15.38 -1.78
N ILE A 10 -17.99 14.90 -0.52
CA ILE A 10 -17.01 15.29 0.48
C ILE A 10 -15.76 14.42 0.37
N VAL A 11 -14.62 15.11 0.27
CA VAL A 11 -13.29 14.53 0.25
C VAL A 11 -12.47 15.13 1.39
N LEU A 12 -11.84 14.27 2.19
CA LEU A 12 -10.86 14.68 3.20
C LEU A 12 -9.49 14.12 2.81
N VAL A 13 -8.43 14.87 3.10
CA VAL A 13 -7.07 14.50 2.74
C VAL A 13 -6.17 14.60 3.95
N ASP A 14 -5.41 13.53 4.22
CA ASP A 14 -4.36 13.50 5.22
C ASP A 14 -2.98 13.33 4.58
N HIS A 15 -2.03 14.13 5.07
CA HIS A 15 -0.63 14.07 4.68
C HIS A 15 0.20 13.48 5.83
N GLY A 16 1.28 12.76 5.49
CA GLY A 16 2.23 12.25 6.49
C GLY A 16 1.61 11.27 7.49
N VAL A 17 0.61 10.48 7.07
CA VAL A 17 -0.05 9.52 7.95
C VAL A 17 0.94 8.45 8.42
N ASN A 18 1.01 8.25 9.73
CA ASN A 18 1.87 7.22 10.32
C ASN A 18 1.27 5.83 10.07
N GLU A 19 2.07 4.92 9.50
CA GLU A 19 1.62 3.57 9.15
C GLU A 19 1.29 2.68 10.37
N SER A 20 1.74 3.06 11.57
CA SER A 20 1.35 2.41 12.83
C SER A 20 -0.01 2.86 13.36
N SER A 21 -0.55 3.97 12.85
CA SER A 21 -1.88 4.46 13.19
C SER A 21 -2.99 3.58 12.61
N LYS A 22 -4.18 3.70 13.20
CA LYS A 22 -5.40 3.01 12.77
C LYS A 22 -6.29 3.97 11.98
N LEU A 23 -7.04 3.43 11.02
CA LEU A 23 -7.96 4.24 10.21
C LEU A 23 -9.08 4.86 11.06
N CYS A 24 -9.61 4.11 12.04
CA CYS A 24 -10.67 4.62 12.91
C CYS A 24 -10.25 5.87 13.67
N THR A 25 -9.04 5.88 14.25
CA THR A 25 -8.52 7.02 15.02
C THR A 25 -8.31 8.26 14.16
N ILE A 26 -7.86 8.09 12.91
CA ILE A 26 -7.70 9.23 11.99
C ILE A 26 -9.07 9.79 11.61
N LEU A 27 -10.03 8.92 11.28
CA LEU A 27 -11.37 9.34 10.91
C LEU A 27 -12.14 9.97 12.09
N GLU A 28 -11.98 9.46 13.31
CA GLU A 28 -12.53 10.03 14.55
C GLU A 28 -12.14 11.49 14.71
N ASN A 29 -10.89 11.84 14.44
CA ASN A 29 -10.41 13.22 14.49
C ASN A 29 -11.09 14.10 13.43
N HIS A 30 -11.27 13.57 12.22
CA HIS A 30 -11.98 14.27 11.15
C HIS A 30 -13.45 14.47 11.43
N LEU A 31 -14.10 13.52 12.10
CA LEU A 31 -15.53 13.52 12.37
C LEU A 31 -15.91 14.16 13.71
N GLN A 32 -14.95 14.75 14.44
CA GLN A 32 -15.26 15.53 15.63
C GLN A 32 -16.36 16.58 15.36
N PRO A 33 -17.30 16.77 16.30
CA PRO A 33 -18.39 17.72 16.14
C PRO A 33 -17.88 19.10 15.74
N SER A 34 -18.31 19.60 14.59
CA SER A 34 -17.96 20.91 14.09
C SER A 34 -19.19 21.59 13.48
N PRO A 35 -19.38 22.90 13.67
CA PRO A 35 -20.60 23.63 13.25
C PRO A 35 -20.93 23.55 11.75
N TRP A 36 -20.00 23.08 10.91
CA TRP A 36 -20.07 23.19 9.46
C TRP A 36 -20.27 21.84 8.73
N LYS A 37 -20.37 20.71 9.44
CA LYS A 37 -20.35 19.35 8.85
C LYS A 37 -21.72 18.65 8.80
N ASN A 38 -22.77 19.35 8.34
CA ASN A 38 -24.13 18.78 8.26
C ASN A 38 -24.23 17.50 7.41
N GLN A 39 -23.45 17.41 6.32
CA GLN A 39 -23.50 16.24 5.44
C GLN A 39 -22.76 15.01 5.99
N LEU A 40 -21.81 15.21 6.92
CA LEU A 40 -21.07 14.12 7.57
C LEU A 40 -21.72 13.66 8.87
N GLN A 41 -22.80 14.30 9.31
CA GLN A 41 -23.48 13.99 10.58
C GLN A 41 -23.80 12.50 10.72
N LYS A 42 -24.38 11.89 9.67
CA LYS A 42 -24.73 10.46 9.69
C LYS A 42 -23.51 9.55 9.89
N PHE A 43 -22.34 9.96 9.38
CA PHE A 43 -21.09 9.22 9.56
C PHE A 43 -20.56 9.37 10.97
N CYS A 44 -20.69 10.55 11.58
CA CYS A 44 -20.35 10.78 12.99
C CYS A 44 -21.23 9.94 13.93
N GLU A 45 -22.53 9.88 13.68
CA GLU A 45 -23.49 9.12 14.50
C GLU A 45 -23.27 7.60 14.45
N GLN A 46 -22.62 7.10 13.40
CA GLN A 46 -22.46 5.67 13.13
C GLN A 46 -20.99 5.24 13.03
N LEU A 47 -20.08 6.02 13.63
CA LEU A 47 -18.63 5.89 13.51
C LEU A 47 -18.12 4.45 13.72
N ASP A 48 -18.62 3.77 14.76
CA ASP A 48 -18.22 2.41 15.14
C ASP A 48 -18.61 1.33 14.13
N SER A 49 -19.54 1.66 13.22
CA SER A 49 -20.12 0.72 12.26
C SER A 49 -19.74 1.03 10.81
N LEU A 50 -18.96 2.09 10.58
CA LEU A 50 -18.52 2.48 9.25
C LEU A 50 -17.69 1.36 8.61
N LYS A 51 -17.92 1.17 7.32
CA LYS A 51 -17.15 0.25 6.49
C LYS A 51 -16.18 1.02 5.62
N PHE A 52 -14.97 0.49 5.52
CA PHE A 52 -13.85 1.12 4.83
C PHE A 52 -13.45 0.24 3.66
N PHE A 53 -13.30 0.84 2.48
CA PHE A 53 -12.95 0.10 1.29
C PHE A 53 -11.81 0.75 0.54
N VAL A 54 -10.99 -0.06 -0.11
CA VAL A 54 -9.93 0.39 -0.99
C VAL A 54 -9.92 -0.42 -2.27
N ARG A 55 -9.56 0.23 -3.37
CA ARG A 55 -9.40 -0.43 -4.66
C ARG A 55 -8.15 -1.31 -4.66
N THR A 56 -8.27 -2.56 -5.07
CA THR A 56 -7.14 -3.52 -5.03
C THR A 56 -6.11 -3.30 -6.13
N ASN A 57 -6.52 -2.74 -7.27
CA ASN A 57 -5.62 -2.44 -8.38
C ASN A 57 -6.00 -1.11 -9.06
N PRO A 58 -5.06 -0.16 -9.18
CA PRO A 58 -5.33 1.13 -9.80
C PRO A 58 -5.57 1.06 -11.32
N LYS A 59 -5.16 -0.01 -12.02
CA LYS A 59 -5.10 -0.07 -13.49
C LYS A 59 -6.36 -0.58 -14.21
N GLY A 60 -7.48 -0.86 -13.54
CA GLY A 60 -8.67 -1.38 -14.22
C GLY A 60 -9.96 -0.85 -13.64
N ALA A 61 -10.79 -0.15 -14.42
CA ALA A 61 -12.10 0.40 -14.01
C ALA A 61 -13.01 -0.62 -13.29
N THR A 62 -12.78 -1.91 -13.55
CA THR A 62 -13.49 -3.06 -12.98
C THR A 62 -12.79 -3.72 -11.80
N SER A 63 -11.67 -3.16 -11.32
CA SER A 63 -10.91 -3.77 -10.22
C SER A 63 -11.78 -3.86 -8.97
N PRO A 64 -11.75 -5.00 -8.27
CA PRO A 64 -12.55 -5.16 -7.06
C PRO A 64 -12.02 -4.28 -5.93
N PHE A 65 -12.90 -4.01 -5.00
CA PHE A 65 -12.60 -3.34 -3.74
C PHE A 65 -12.41 -4.37 -2.64
N ARG A 66 -11.53 -4.04 -1.71
CA ARG A 66 -11.28 -4.79 -0.48
C ARG A 66 -11.83 -4.01 0.69
N GLU A 67 -12.57 -4.68 1.56
CA GLU A 67 -12.99 -4.13 2.86
C GLU A 67 -11.80 -4.16 3.85
N LEU A 68 -11.63 -3.09 4.62
CA LEU A 68 -10.55 -2.91 5.58
C LEU A 68 -11.08 -3.00 7.01
N ASP A 69 -10.36 -3.71 7.88
CA ASP A 69 -10.63 -3.68 9.33
C ASP A 69 -9.97 -2.43 9.94
N SER A 70 -10.76 -1.39 10.18
CA SER A 70 -10.28 -0.09 10.67
C SER A 70 -9.51 -0.13 11.99
N ARG A 71 -9.60 -1.25 12.73
CA ARG A 71 -8.92 -1.46 14.02
C ARG A 71 -7.47 -1.90 13.86
N LEU A 72 -7.08 -2.35 12.67
CA LEU A 72 -5.71 -2.76 12.37
C LEU A 72 -4.82 -1.55 12.00
N PRO A 73 -3.51 -1.63 12.26
CA PRO A 73 -2.56 -0.63 11.78
C PRO A 73 -2.55 -0.53 10.25
N ILE A 74 -2.38 0.68 9.72
CA ILE A 74 -2.34 0.96 8.28
C ILE A 74 -1.35 0.06 7.53
N ARG A 75 -0.15 -0.16 8.09
CA ARG A 75 0.87 -1.07 7.50
C ARG A 75 0.32 -2.46 7.21
N GLN A 76 -0.58 -2.98 8.05
CA GLN A 76 -1.17 -4.30 7.87
C GLN A 76 -2.31 -4.27 6.85
N LEU A 77 -3.13 -3.21 6.89
CA LEU A 77 -4.24 -3.03 5.95
C LEU A 77 -3.78 -2.92 4.51
N PHE A 78 -2.65 -2.25 4.31
CA PHE A 78 -2.09 -1.96 2.99
C PHE A 78 -1.01 -2.94 2.54
N TYR A 79 -0.73 -3.95 3.35
CA TYR A 79 0.20 -5.00 2.98
C TYR A 79 -0.25 -5.66 1.65
N ASN A 80 0.70 -5.78 0.72
CA ASN A 80 0.51 -6.30 -0.64
C ASN A 80 -0.53 -5.54 -1.49
N LEU A 81 -0.88 -4.29 -1.14
CA LEU A 81 -1.66 -3.42 -2.00
C LEU A 81 -0.75 -2.45 -2.76
N VAL A 82 -1.12 -2.14 -4.00
CA VAL A 82 -0.39 -1.19 -4.86
C VAL A 82 -1.24 0.06 -5.05
N PHE A 83 -0.67 1.21 -4.71
CA PHE A 83 -1.29 2.51 -4.90
C PHE A 83 -0.52 3.33 -5.92
N VAL A 84 -1.25 4.13 -6.70
CA VAL A 84 -0.66 5.21 -7.52
C VAL A 84 -0.89 6.50 -6.75
N GLU A 85 0.18 7.26 -6.51
CA GLU A 85 0.21 8.48 -5.69
C GLU A 85 -0.11 8.25 -4.20
N TYR A 86 -1.37 8.00 -3.85
CA TYR A 86 -1.82 7.81 -2.49
C TYR A 86 -3.06 6.89 -2.43
N PRO A 87 -3.29 6.22 -1.28
CA PRO A 87 -4.49 5.42 -1.10
C PRO A 87 -5.74 6.29 -1.01
N ILE A 88 -6.79 5.90 -1.74
CA ILE A 88 -8.15 6.45 -1.66
C ILE A 88 -9.01 5.44 -0.90
N ILE A 89 -9.53 5.86 0.25
CA ILE A 89 -10.38 5.08 1.14
C ILE A 89 -11.83 5.54 0.99
N TYR A 90 -12.71 4.60 0.69
CA TYR A 90 -14.14 4.83 0.60
C TYR A 90 -14.79 4.49 1.92
N VAL A 91 -15.50 5.46 2.51
CA VAL A 91 -16.21 5.35 3.78
C VAL A 91 -17.69 5.19 3.48
N VAL A 92 -18.29 4.11 3.96
CA VAL A 92 -19.67 3.73 3.65
C VAL A 92 -20.45 3.49 4.93
N LEU A 93 -21.67 4.03 5.01
CA LEU A 93 -22.58 3.75 6.13
C LEU A 93 -23.08 2.30 6.05
N PRO A 94 -23.35 1.64 7.19
CA PRO A 94 -23.90 0.27 7.20
C PRO A 94 -25.19 0.10 6.40
N SER A 95 -26.01 1.14 6.34
CA SER A 95 -27.29 1.18 5.64
C SER A 95 -27.15 1.33 4.13
N GLN A 96 -25.97 1.69 3.64
CA GLN A 96 -25.70 1.89 2.22
C GLN A 96 -25.11 0.63 1.60
N THR A 97 -25.50 0.39 0.35
CA THR A 97 -24.80 -0.56 -0.52
C THR A 97 -23.71 0.19 -1.30
N PRO A 98 -22.46 -0.29 -1.29
CA PRO A 98 -21.44 0.26 -2.16
C PRO A 98 -21.84 0.09 -3.63
N ASN A 99 -21.55 1.09 -4.45
CA ASN A 99 -21.77 1.03 -5.91
C ASN A 99 -20.66 0.27 -6.66
N PHE A 100 -19.84 -0.51 -5.96
CA PHE A 100 -18.70 -1.23 -6.48
C PHE A 100 -18.65 -2.68 -6.00
N GLN A 101 -17.97 -3.53 -6.77
CA GLN A 101 -17.80 -4.94 -6.42
C GLN A 101 -16.79 -5.10 -5.28
N VAL A 102 -17.22 -5.72 -4.18
CA VAL A 102 -16.36 -6.03 -3.02
C VAL A 102 -15.94 -7.49 -3.06
N VAL A 103 -14.64 -7.75 -2.92
CA VAL A 103 -14.09 -9.09 -2.71
C VAL A 103 -13.91 -9.31 -1.22
N LYS A 104 -14.55 -10.35 -0.67
CA LYS A 104 -14.29 -10.80 0.69
C LYS A 104 -12.96 -11.54 0.72
N THR A 105 -11.98 -10.98 1.41
CA THR A 105 -10.71 -11.68 1.65
C THR A 105 -10.94 -12.74 2.73
N ALA A 106 -10.82 -14.02 2.40
CA ALA A 106 -10.61 -15.06 3.42
C ALA A 106 -9.19 -14.86 3.95
N ASN A 107 -9.06 -14.42 5.19
CA ASN A 107 -7.78 -14.06 5.79
C ASN A 107 -6.88 -15.31 5.94
N PRO A 108 -5.66 -15.38 5.35
CA PRO A 108 -4.64 -16.32 5.79
C PRO A 108 -3.64 -15.53 6.64
N MET A 109 -4.00 -15.25 7.88
CA MET A 109 -3.01 -14.83 8.87
C MET A 109 -3.24 -15.62 10.16
N SER A 110 -3.02 -16.92 10.08
CA SER A 110 -2.67 -17.70 11.27
C SER A 110 -1.20 -17.43 11.57
N HIS A 111 -0.90 -16.36 12.29
CA HIS A 111 0.33 -16.37 13.07
C HIS A 111 0.03 -17.17 14.32
N ASN A 112 0.38 -18.46 14.30
CA ASN A 112 0.30 -19.31 15.48
C ASN A 112 1.30 -18.76 16.51
N PRO A 113 0.90 -18.36 17.73
CA PRO A 113 1.83 -18.16 18.81
C PRO A 113 1.96 -19.51 19.52
N GLU A 114 2.91 -20.33 19.10
CA GLU A 114 3.21 -21.56 19.82
C GLU A 114 4.25 -21.26 20.91
N ASP A 115 3.76 -20.78 22.05
CA ASP A 115 4.44 -20.89 23.33
C ASP A 115 3.68 -21.93 24.17
N THR A 116 4.35 -23.01 24.59
CA THR A 116 4.61 -23.35 26.00
C THR A 116 5.03 -24.82 26.22
N ASN A 117 6.29 -24.99 26.64
CA ASN A 117 6.90 -26.00 27.55
C ASN A 117 6.85 -27.51 27.28
N THR A 118 8.03 -28.12 27.15
CA THR A 118 8.46 -29.31 27.93
C THR A 118 9.98 -29.31 28.05
N GLY A 119 10.48 -29.34 29.29
CA GLY A 119 11.91 -29.24 29.59
C GLY A 119 12.70 -30.50 29.27
N LYS A 120 13.95 -30.31 28.80
CA LYS A 120 15.11 -31.11 29.20
C LYS A 120 16.39 -30.44 28.71
N ASN A 121 17.31 -30.34 29.65
CA ASN A 121 18.69 -29.87 29.60
C ASN A 121 19.43 -30.29 28.32
N ASP A 122 20.21 -29.38 27.72
CA ASP A 122 21.67 -29.53 27.59
C ASP A 122 22.29 -28.28 26.98
N LEU A 123 23.38 -27.81 27.60
CA LEU A 123 24.28 -26.77 27.09
C LEU A 123 24.93 -27.27 25.80
N ALA A 124 24.72 -26.57 24.67
CA ALA A 124 25.65 -26.60 23.55
C ALA A 124 25.51 -25.34 22.67
N SER A 125 26.49 -24.44 22.82
CA SER A 125 27.01 -23.47 21.84
C SER A 125 26.07 -22.99 20.74
N HIS A 126 25.48 -21.80 20.90
CA HIS A 126 25.07 -21.00 19.74
C HIS A 126 26.31 -20.35 19.13
N GLU A 127 27.05 -21.14 18.35
CA GLU A 127 28.08 -20.63 17.47
C GLU A 127 27.38 -19.89 16.33
N GLY A 128 27.50 -18.56 16.35
CA GLY A 128 26.92 -17.70 15.33
C GLY A 128 27.50 -18.06 13.96
N VAL A 129 26.63 -18.31 12.99
CA VAL A 129 27.07 -18.46 11.60
C VAL A 129 27.59 -17.10 11.13
N ALA A 130 28.88 -17.01 10.86
CA ALA A 130 29.47 -15.84 10.24
C ALA A 130 28.90 -15.69 8.82
N PHE A 131 28.25 -14.57 8.55
CA PHE A 131 27.87 -14.20 7.20
C PHE A 131 29.13 -13.81 6.43
N ARG A 132 29.30 -14.35 5.22
CA ARG A 132 30.34 -13.87 4.31
C ARG A 132 29.86 -12.55 3.69
N VAL A 133 30.67 -11.51 3.81
CA VAL A 133 30.48 -10.26 3.07
C VAL A 133 30.98 -10.52 1.65
N GLU A 134 30.09 -10.46 0.66
CA GLU A 134 30.48 -10.47 -0.75
C GLU A 134 31.05 -9.09 -1.08
N GLU A 135 32.32 -9.05 -1.47
CA GLU A 135 32.98 -7.86 -1.98
C GLU A 135 32.37 -7.56 -3.34
N ILE A 136 31.79 -6.36 -3.49
CA ILE A 136 31.26 -5.91 -4.77
C ILE A 136 32.48 -5.47 -5.58
N GLU A 137 32.84 -6.22 -6.63
CA GLU A 137 33.81 -5.72 -7.59
C GLU A 137 33.19 -4.49 -8.27
N ASP A 138 33.86 -3.34 -8.11
CA ASP A 138 33.63 -2.17 -8.96
C ASP A 138 34.08 -2.56 -10.38
N ASP A 139 33.18 -3.18 -11.15
CA ASP A 139 33.36 -3.32 -12.59
C ASP A 139 33.30 -1.91 -13.19
N ASP A 140 34.48 -1.34 -13.41
CA ASP A 140 34.73 -0.02 -14.00
C ASP A 140 34.33 0.03 -15.49
N ASN A 141 33.52 -0.92 -15.95
CA ASN A 141 32.80 -0.84 -17.21
C ASN A 141 31.57 0.06 -17.05
N SER A 142 31.86 1.35 -16.83
CA SER A 142 30.88 2.41 -16.69
C SER A 142 29.98 2.51 -17.93
N CYS A 143 28.81 1.87 -17.87
CA CYS A 143 27.66 2.37 -18.61
C CYS A 143 27.20 3.65 -17.93
N ASN A 144 27.94 4.72 -18.19
CA ASN A 144 27.67 6.07 -17.71
C ASN A 144 26.20 6.40 -18.00
N PRO A 145 25.35 6.68 -16.98
CA PRO A 145 23.93 6.93 -17.20
C PRO A 145 23.77 8.17 -18.09
N GLN A 146 23.35 7.95 -19.34
CA GLN A 146 23.11 9.05 -20.27
C GLN A 146 21.84 9.80 -19.86
N VAL A 147 22.03 10.99 -19.30
CA VAL A 147 20.96 11.93 -19.02
C VAL A 147 20.46 12.50 -20.35
N LEU A 148 19.24 12.16 -20.72
CA LEU A 148 18.62 12.62 -21.97
C LEU A 148 17.80 13.89 -21.70
N ASP A 149 18.28 15.04 -22.18
CA ASP A 149 17.54 16.29 -22.12
C ASP A 149 16.35 16.27 -23.08
N LEU A 150 15.14 16.19 -22.55
CA LEU A 150 13.89 16.15 -23.32
C LEU A 150 13.67 17.41 -24.19
N LEU A 151 14.32 18.53 -23.87
CA LEU A 151 14.22 19.79 -24.61
C LEU A 151 15.01 19.79 -25.93
N LYS A 152 15.88 18.79 -26.17
CA LYS A 152 16.63 18.62 -27.43
C LYS A 152 15.95 17.70 -28.44
N VAL A 153 14.82 17.06 -28.10
CA VAL A 153 14.04 16.24 -29.03
C VAL A 153 13.17 17.15 -29.90
N SER A 154 13.82 17.89 -30.79
CA SER A 154 13.18 18.57 -31.91
C SER A 154 14.21 18.64 -33.02
N THR A 155 13.99 17.84 -34.07
CA THR A 155 14.79 17.65 -35.29
C THR A 155 15.92 16.62 -35.25
N SER A 156 15.58 15.33 -35.31
CA SER A 156 16.31 14.38 -36.17
C SER A 156 15.42 13.19 -36.58
N SER A 157 15.55 12.81 -37.85
CA SER A 157 14.82 11.73 -38.54
C SER A 157 15.22 10.34 -38.01
N PRO A 158 14.39 9.27 -38.17
CA PRO A 158 14.63 8.00 -37.50
C PRO A 158 15.65 7.16 -38.25
N HIS A 159 16.75 6.76 -37.60
CA HIS A 159 17.70 5.75 -38.09
C HIS A 159 18.14 4.81 -36.94
N PRO A 160 18.61 3.59 -37.27
CA PRO A 160 17.85 2.36 -37.01
C PRO A 160 18.27 1.61 -35.73
N LYS A 161 17.45 0.61 -35.39
CA LYS A 161 17.59 -0.30 -34.23
C LYS A 161 19.01 -0.91 -34.15
N PRO A 162 19.61 -1.00 -32.95
CA PRO A 162 20.89 -1.69 -32.80
C PRO A 162 20.71 -3.19 -33.04
N ALA A 163 21.57 -3.72 -33.91
CA ALA A 163 21.72 -5.13 -34.16
C ALA A 163 22.39 -5.80 -32.95
N TRP A 164 21.77 -6.88 -32.49
CA TRP A 164 22.37 -8.09 -31.93
C TRP A 164 23.90 -8.06 -31.73
N CYS A 165 24.35 -7.95 -30.49
CA CYS A 165 25.70 -8.40 -30.12
C CYS A 165 25.61 -9.89 -29.75
N TYR A 166 25.66 -10.76 -30.77
CA TYR A 166 26.24 -12.09 -30.63
C TYR A 166 27.70 -11.99 -31.04
N THR A 167 28.61 -12.17 -30.10
CA THR A 167 29.95 -12.70 -30.38
C THR A 167 30.33 -13.60 -29.22
N GLY A 168 30.00 -14.88 -29.36
CA GLY A 168 30.81 -15.94 -28.76
C GLY A 168 31.94 -16.23 -29.74
N GLU A 169 33.17 -16.02 -29.33
CA GLU A 169 34.33 -16.69 -29.92
C GLU A 169 34.44 -18.11 -29.36
N PRO A 170 35.11 -18.99 -30.11
CA PRO A 170 36.37 -19.50 -29.60
C PRO A 170 37.57 -19.20 -30.50
#